data_AF-A0AAP0BAH7-F1
#
_entry.id   AF-A0AAP0BAH7-F1
#
_cell.length_a   1.000
_cell.length_b   1.000
_cell.length_c   1.000
_cell.angle_alpha   90.00
_cell.angle_beta   90.00
_cell.angle_gamma   90.00
#
_symmetry.space_group_name_H-M   'P 1'
#
loop_
_entity.id
_entity.type
_entity.pdbx_description
1 polymer ?
#
loop_
_entity_poly.entity_id
_entity_poly.type
_entity_poly.pdbx_seq_one_letter_code
_entity_poly.pdbx_strand_id
1 'polypeptide(L)'
;MNTLLENVPEEEHTVEYKDSCFSRVMGEDGHGCLHTWGLMKKKDLNLQPSQEAVESILTQLREEMQSQFDIQIAEMKAQVEAQMEKKMACLQQEVRAHLELVAAH
;
A
#
# COMPACT_ATOMS: atom_id res chain seq x y z
N MET A 1 33.73 -21.11 -11.64
CA MET A 1 33.83 -22.57 -11.38
C MET A 1 34.91 -22.73 -10.32
N ASN A 2 34.55 -23.06 -9.07
CA ASN A 2 35.51 -23.16 -7.98
C ASN A 2 35.96 -24.63 -7.87
N THR A 3 36.81 -25.04 -8.80
CA THR A 3 37.31 -26.42 -9.01
C THR A 3 38.25 -26.93 -7.89
N LEU A 4 38.41 -26.16 -6.81
CA LEU A 4 39.36 -26.43 -5.73
C LEU A 4 38.82 -27.35 -4.63
N LEU A 5 37.50 -27.46 -4.45
CA LEU A 5 36.92 -28.24 -3.36
C LEU A 5 36.51 -29.67 -3.77
N GLU A 6 36.32 -29.92 -5.07
CA GLU A 6 35.87 -31.23 -5.59
C GLU A 6 37.02 -32.21 -5.88
N ASN A 7 38.28 -31.77 -5.79
CA ASN A 7 39.45 -32.55 -6.21
C ASN A 7 40.45 -32.85 -5.09
N VAL A 8 40.10 -32.61 -3.82
CA VAL A 8 40.98 -32.92 -2.69
C VAL A 8 40.75 -34.36 -2.23
N PRO A 9 41.80 -35.21 -2.16
CA PRO A 9 41.68 -36.58 -1.69
C PRO A 9 41.12 -36.64 -0.27
N GLU A 10 40.29 -37.65 0.04
CA GLU A 10 39.66 -37.77 1.37
C GLU A 10 40.67 -37.86 2.53
N GLU A 11 41.89 -38.33 2.24
CA GLU A 11 43.01 -38.44 3.18
C GLU A 11 43.52 -37.08 3.68
N GLU A 12 43.25 -35.99 2.97
CA GLU A 12 43.68 -34.62 3.29
C GLU A 12 42.57 -33.80 3.96
N HIS A 13 41.40 -34.40 4.25
CA HIS A 13 40.28 -33.77 4.95
C HIS A 13 40.52 -33.68 6.47
N THR A 14 41.62 -33.04 6.86
CA THR A 14 41.91 -32.75 8.26
C THR A 14 40.90 -31.76 8.85
N VAL A 15 40.87 -31.65 10.17
CA VAL A 15 39.96 -30.72 10.87
C VAL A 15 40.28 -29.28 10.48
N GLU A 16 41.56 -28.94 10.35
CA GLU A 16 42.04 -27.62 9.96
C GLU A 16 41.61 -27.26 8.52
N TYR A 17 41.64 -28.24 7.61
CA TYR A 17 41.15 -28.05 6.24
C TYR A 17 39.65 -27.74 6.22
N LYS A 18 38.86 -28.49 7.00
CA LYS A 18 37.41 -28.29 7.14
C LYS A 18 37.08 -26.93 7.76
N ASP A 19 37.81 -26.52 8.78
CA ASP A 19 37.62 -25.21 9.42
C ASP A 19 37.99 -24.06 8.48
N SER A 20 39.01 -24.22 7.64
CA SER A 20 39.35 -23.22 6.62
C SER A 20 38.27 -23.13 5.53
N CYS A 21 37.69 -24.27 5.12
CA CYS A 21 36.59 -24.30 4.16
C CYS A 21 35.33 -23.66 4.74
N PHE A 22 35.01 -23.98 6.00
CA PHE A 22 33.89 -23.38 6.71
C PHE A 22 34.07 -21.87 6.83
N SER A 23 35.23 -21.39 7.28
CA SER A 23 35.53 -19.95 7.38
C SER A 23 35.45 -19.25 6.02
N ARG A 24 35.86 -19.93 4.93
CA ARG A 24 35.79 -19.38 3.58
C ARG A 24 34.37 -19.28 3.03
N VAL A 25 33.47 -20.20 3.43
CA VAL A 25 32.05 -20.18 3.05
C VAL A 25 31.27 -19.22 3.95
N MET A 26 31.60 -19.21 5.24
CA MET A 26 30.89 -18.46 6.27
C MET A 26 31.39 -17.03 6.47
N GLY A 27 32.54 -16.65 5.92
CA GLY A 27 33.18 -15.39 6.24
C GLY A 27 33.75 -15.37 7.67
N GLU A 28 34.67 -14.45 7.94
CA GLU A 28 35.34 -14.34 9.25
C GLU A 28 34.38 -13.93 10.40
N ASP A 29 33.24 -13.32 10.07
CA ASP A 29 32.19 -12.92 11.01
C ASP A 29 31.09 -13.99 11.20
N GLY A 30 31.20 -15.14 10.52
CA GLY A 30 30.23 -16.22 10.56
C GLY A 30 28.94 -15.94 9.77
N HIS A 31 28.88 -14.88 8.96
CA HIS A 31 27.76 -14.55 8.09
C HIS A 31 28.02 -14.98 6.64
N GLY A 32 27.96 -16.29 6.41
CA GLY A 32 28.24 -16.86 5.10
C GLY A 32 27.32 -16.36 4.01
N CYS A 33 27.90 -16.04 2.85
CA CYS A 33 27.09 -15.79 1.66
C CYS A 33 26.71 -17.14 1.05
N LEU A 34 25.50 -17.63 1.36
CA LEU A 34 24.94 -18.80 0.69
C LEU A 34 24.68 -18.46 -0.79
N HIS A 35 25.60 -18.84 -1.68
CA HIS A 35 25.33 -18.84 -3.11
C HIS A 35 24.39 -19.99 -3.45
N THR A 36 23.09 -19.73 -3.41
CA THR A 36 22.11 -20.64 -4.00
C THR A 36 22.26 -20.59 -5.51
N TRP A 37 22.85 -21.62 -6.12
CA TRP A 37 22.76 -21.89 -7.57
C TRP A 37 21.39 -22.49 -7.91
N GLY A 38 20.34 -21.83 -7.43
CA GLY A 38 18.98 -22.03 -7.89
C GLY A 38 18.76 -21.10 -9.09
N LEU A 39 18.16 -21.64 -10.13
CA LEU A 39 17.83 -20.99 -11.40
C LEU A 39 16.79 -19.87 -11.20
N MET A 40 17.13 -18.84 -10.43
CA MET A 40 16.54 -17.53 -10.50
C MET A 40 17.69 -16.56 -10.34
N LYS A 41 18.21 -16.11 -11.48
CA LYS A 41 18.63 -14.73 -11.56
C LYS A 41 17.40 -13.91 -11.18
N LYS A 42 17.19 -13.69 -9.88
CA LYS A 42 16.75 -12.39 -9.40
C LYS A 42 17.88 -11.44 -9.80
N LYS A 43 17.95 -11.15 -11.10
CA LYS A 43 18.18 -9.77 -11.49
C LYS A 43 17.06 -9.08 -10.74
N ASP A 44 17.41 -8.41 -9.67
CA ASP A 44 16.67 -7.23 -9.26
C ASP A 44 16.49 -6.44 -10.56
N LEU A 45 15.36 -6.69 -11.20
CA LEU A 45 14.80 -5.82 -12.19
C LEU A 45 14.51 -4.57 -11.37
N ASN A 46 15.52 -3.72 -11.24
CA ASN A 46 15.36 -2.28 -11.18
C ASN A 46 14.64 -1.83 -12.46
N LEU A 47 13.44 -2.38 -12.69
CA LEU A 47 12.39 -1.76 -13.47
C LEU A 47 11.87 -0.68 -12.54
N GLN A 48 12.63 0.41 -12.39
CA GLN A 48 12.01 1.64 -11.97
C GLN A 48 10.91 1.90 -13.00
N PRO A 49 9.63 1.96 -12.58
CA PRO A 49 8.57 2.37 -13.50
C PRO A 49 8.99 3.71 -14.11
N SER A 50 8.78 3.88 -15.41
CA SER A 50 9.12 5.15 -16.05
C SER A 50 8.45 6.27 -15.27
N GLN A 51 9.16 7.39 -15.12
CA GLN A 51 8.64 8.53 -14.36
C GLN A 51 7.26 8.96 -14.86
N GLU A 52 7.05 8.90 -16.17
CA GLU A 52 5.78 9.14 -16.84
C GLU A 52 4.65 8.17 -16.43
N ALA A 53 4.96 6.87 -16.26
CA ALA A 53 3.98 5.90 -15.76
C ALA A 53 3.60 6.18 -14.30
N VAL A 54 4.56 6.58 -13.46
CA VAL A 54 4.29 6.96 -12.07
C VAL A 54 3.44 8.23 -12.00
N GLU A 55 3.77 9.25 -12.77
CA GLU A 55 3.01 10.50 -12.84
C GLU A 55 1.58 10.28 -13.35
N SER A 56 1.40 9.40 -14.34
CA SER A 56 0.07 9.00 -14.83
C SER A 56 -0.75 8.33 -13.74
N ILE A 57 -0.17 7.40 -12.97
CA ILE A 57 -0.87 6.70 -11.88
C ILE A 57 -1.24 7.68 -10.77
N LEU A 58 -0.33 8.57 -10.38
CA LEU A 58 -0.59 9.57 -9.34
C LEU A 58 -1.69 10.56 -9.76
N THR A 59 -1.76 10.89 -11.06
CA THR A 59 -2.82 11.75 -11.60
C THR A 59 -4.17 11.05 -11.52
N GLN A 60 -4.26 9.79 -11.98
CA GLN A 60 -5.49 9.00 -11.91
C GLN A 60 -5.97 8.83 -10.46
N LEU A 61 -5.06 8.51 -9.54
CA LEU A 61 -5.38 8.36 -8.11
C LEU A 61 -5.93 9.67 -7.53
N ARG A 62 -5.33 10.81 -7.90
CA ARG A 62 -5.78 12.13 -7.45
C ARG A 62 -7.17 12.45 -7.98
N GLU A 63 -7.43 12.20 -9.26
CA GLU A 63 -8.74 12.43 -9.87
C GLU A 63 -9.83 11.53 -9.24
N GLU A 64 -9.50 10.26 -8.99
CA GLU A 64 -10.43 9.33 -8.35
C GLU A 64 -10.75 9.76 -6.92
N MET A 65 -9.73 10.12 -6.13
CA MET A 65 -9.94 10.64 -4.78
C MET A 65 -10.76 11.94 -4.78
N GLN A 66 -10.47 12.86 -5.71
CA GLN A 66 -11.21 14.11 -5.84
C GLN A 66 -12.68 13.83 -6.16
N SER A 67 -12.95 12.94 -7.12
CA SER A 67 -14.30 12.54 -7.50
C SER A 67 -15.08 11.93 -6.32
N GLN A 68 -14.45 11.05 -5.54
CA GLN A 68 -15.08 10.47 -4.35
C GLN A 68 -15.44 11.54 -3.31
N PHE A 69 -14.55 12.50 -3.06
CA PHE A 69 -14.85 13.61 -2.15
C PHE A 69 -15.96 14.51 -2.67
N ASP A 70 -15.97 14.83 -3.96
CA ASP A 70 -17.00 15.67 -4.56
C ASP A 70 -18.38 15.03 -4.46
N ILE A 71 -18.47 13.72 -4.69
CA ILE A 71 -19.71 12.94 -4.49
C ILE A 71 -20.15 13.02 -3.03
N GLN A 72 -19.25 12.76 -2.09
CA GLN A 72 -19.57 12.78 -0.67
C GLN A 72 -20.03 14.16 -0.18
N ILE A 73 -19.39 15.23 -0.68
CA ILE A 73 -19.78 16.61 -0.40
C ILE A 73 -21.18 16.90 -0.97
N ALA A 74 -21.47 16.45 -2.20
CA ALA A 74 -22.77 16.64 -2.82
C ALA A 74 -23.89 15.92 -2.04
N GLU A 75 -23.65 14.68 -1.62
CA GLU A 75 -24.59 13.91 -0.80
C GLU A 75 -24.86 14.59 0.55
N MET A 76 -23.81 15.03 1.25
CA MET A 76 -23.96 15.75 2.51
C MET A 76 -24.74 17.07 2.34
N LYS A 77 -24.47 17.83 1.27
CA LYS A 77 -25.21 19.06 0.97
C LYS A 77 -26.69 18.76 0.74
N ALA A 78 -27.00 17.79 -0.10
CA ALA A 78 -28.39 17.39 -0.37
C ALA A 78 -29.11 16.93 0.90
N GLN A 79 -28.42 16.22 1.80
CA GLN A 79 -28.99 15.80 3.08
C GLN A 79 -29.33 17.01 3.98
N VAL A 80 -28.43 17.99 4.07
CA VAL A 80 -28.66 19.21 4.86
C VAL A 80 -29.80 20.03 4.27
N GLU A 81 -29.85 20.20 2.95
CA GLU A 81 -30.91 20.92 2.25
C GLU A 81 -32.27 20.25 2.51
N ALA A 82 -32.38 18.94 2.32
CA ALA A 82 -33.61 18.20 2.58
C ALA A 82 -34.08 18.30 4.05
N GLN A 83 -33.14 18.28 5.01
CA GLN A 83 -33.48 18.49 6.41
C GLN A 83 -33.98 19.91 6.69
N MET A 84 -33.37 20.92 6.07
CA MET A 84 -33.82 22.31 6.20
C MET A 84 -35.21 22.50 5.60
N GLU A 85 -35.47 21.97 4.41
CA GLU A 85 -36.78 22.04 3.75
C GLU A 85 -37.87 21.42 4.63
N LYS A 86 -37.60 20.23 5.19
CA LYS A 86 -38.55 19.57 6.09
C LYS A 86 -38.85 20.39 7.34
N LYS A 87 -37.82 20.98 7.96
CA LYS A 87 -38.00 21.85 9.14
C LYS A 87 -38.78 23.11 8.80
N MET A 88 -38.49 23.72 7.66
CA MET A 88 -39.17 24.93 7.20
C MET A 88 -40.66 24.66 6.92
N ALA A 89 -40.97 23.55 6.26
CA ALA A 89 -42.36 23.14 6.02
C ALA A 89 -43.12 22.90 7.33
N CYS A 90 -42.49 22.23 8.30
CA CYS A 90 -43.08 22.00 9.62
C CYS A 90 -43.42 23.32 10.33
N LEU A 91 -42.46 24.25 10.40
CA LEU A 91 -42.65 25.56 11.02
C LEU A 91 -43.75 26.37 10.31
N GLN A 92 -43.79 26.34 8.99
CA GLN A 92 -44.85 27.02 8.22
C GLN A 92 -46.24 26.45 8.54
N GLN A 93 -46.34 25.12 8.70
CA GLN A 93 -47.59 24.47 9.07
C GLN A 93 -48.02 24.83 10.50
N GLU A 94 -47.10 24.86 11.45
CA GLU A 94 -47.36 25.28 12.84
C GLU A 94 -47.84 26.72 12.91
N VAL A 95 -47.15 27.64 12.23
CA VAL A 95 -47.55 29.06 12.15
C VAL A 95 -48.95 29.20 11.56
N ARG A 96 -49.25 28.46 10.48
CA ARG A 96 -50.57 28.47 9.87
C ARG A 96 -51.66 27.99 10.82
N ALA A 97 -51.43 26.87 11.50
CA ALA A 97 -52.37 26.35 12.49
C ALA A 97 -52.61 27.34 13.64
N HIS A 98 -51.56 28.01 14.12
CA HIS A 98 -51.70 29.06 15.14
C HIS A 98 -52.51 30.26 14.64
N LEU A 99 -52.32 30.72 13.41
CA LEU A 99 -53.11 31.80 12.83
C LEU A 99 -54.58 31.43 12.70
N GLU A 100 -54.89 30.20 12.28
CA GLU A 100 -56.27 29.70 12.19
C GLU A 100 -56.95 29.63 13.57
N LEU A 101 -56.23 29.21 14.61
CA LEU A 101 -56.73 29.20 15.99
C LEU A 101 -57.00 30.61 16.52
N VAL A 102 -56.11 31.56 16.26
CA VAL A 102 -56.28 32.97 16.69
C VAL A 102 -57.44 33.62 15.94
N ALA A 103 -57.59 33.35 14.65
CA ALA A 103 -58.69 33.91 13.85
C ALA A 103 -60.08 33.34 14.21
N ALA A 104 -60.13 32.20 14.88
CA ALA A 104 -61.38 31.56 15.34
C ALA A 104 -61.90 32.07 16.69
N HIS A 105 -61.12 32.91 17.40
CA HIS A 105 -61.50 33.55 18.67
C HIS A 105 -61.77 35.05 18.46
#